data_AF-A0A2W6B0G4-F1
#
_entry.id   AF-A0A2W6B0G4-F1
#
_cell.length_a   1.000
_cell.length_b   1.000
_cell.length_c   1.000
_cell.angle_alpha   90.00
_cell.angle_beta   90.00
_cell.angle_gamma   90.00
#
_symmetry.space_group_name_H-M   'P 1'
#
loop_
_entity.id
_entity.type
_entity.pdbx_description
1 polymer ?
#
loop_
_entity_poly.entity_id
_entity_poly.type
_entity_poly.pdbx_seq_one_letter_code
_entity_poly.pdbx_strand_id
1 'polypeptide(L)'
;DNFLAAKKVAMALHTLITVQYPRDYLGLVGFGELARELRAEQLPEVSWDFTYGTNMQHALVIARRLLARQGGTKQVIMITDGEPTAHLLASGEPYFSYPPSPETVRVTLEEVVRCTKEGIVINTFMLDATGYLRHFVEKLTELNRGRAFFTTPETLGDYVLVDFLDQKRSARGGRGRRSA
;
A
#
# COMPACT_ATOMS: atom_id res chain seq x y z
N ASP A 1 -9.93 -15.79 1.31
CA ASP A 1 -10.97 -14.74 1.24
C ASP A 1 -10.39 -13.31 1.32
N ASN A 2 -9.17 -13.13 1.86
CA ASN A 2 -8.42 -11.86 1.98
C ASN A 2 -8.42 -10.98 0.72
N PHE A 3 -8.20 -11.58 -0.45
CA PHE A 3 -8.23 -10.88 -1.73
C PHE A 3 -9.59 -10.20 -2.01
N LEU A 4 -10.70 -10.87 -1.69
CA LEU A 4 -12.04 -10.30 -1.89
C LEU A 4 -12.28 -9.11 -0.96
N ALA A 5 -11.83 -9.20 0.29
CA ALA A 5 -11.90 -8.08 1.23
C ALA A 5 -11.10 -6.87 0.75
N ALA A 6 -9.84 -7.06 0.35
CA ALA A 6 -8.99 -6.01 -0.21
C ALA A 6 -9.64 -5.36 -1.45
N LYS A 7 -10.21 -6.19 -2.34
CA LYS A 7 -10.91 -5.74 -3.55
C LYS A 7 -12.12 -4.86 -3.22
N LYS A 8 -12.96 -5.27 -2.28
CA LYS A 8 -14.13 -4.50 -1.83
C LYS A 8 -13.70 -3.14 -1.27
N VAL A 9 -12.63 -3.10 -0.48
CA VAL A 9 -12.10 -1.85 0.08
C VAL A 9 -11.55 -0.93 -1.01
N ALA A 10 -10.80 -1.46 -1.98
CA ALA A 10 -10.29 -0.68 -3.10
C ALA A 10 -11.44 -0.04 -3.91
N MET A 11 -12.52 -0.79 -4.17
CA MET A 11 -13.71 -0.28 -4.85
C MET A 11 -14.44 0.79 -4.02
N ALA A 12 -14.56 0.59 -2.72
CA ALA A 12 -15.20 1.56 -1.81
C ALA A 12 -14.40 2.88 -1.74
N LEU A 13 -13.08 2.80 -1.58
CA LEU A 13 -12.19 3.97 -1.58
C LEU A 13 -12.22 4.71 -2.92
N HIS A 14 -12.20 3.97 -4.04
CA HIS A 14 -12.33 4.58 -5.35
C HIS A 14 -13.64 5.36 -5.49
N THR A 15 -14.76 4.75 -5.10
CA THR A 15 -16.06 5.41 -5.12
C THR A 15 -16.09 6.65 -4.22
N LEU A 16 -15.59 6.53 -2.98
CA LEU A 16 -15.54 7.61 -2.01
C LEU A 16 -14.71 8.80 -2.51
N ILE A 17 -13.51 8.54 -3.04
CA ILE A 17 -12.59 9.58 -3.53
C ILE A 17 -13.17 10.25 -4.77
N THR A 18 -13.65 9.48 -5.74
CA THR A 18 -14.25 10.02 -6.96
C THR A 18 -15.46 10.91 -6.68
N VAL A 19 -16.30 10.52 -5.70
CA VAL A 19 -17.53 11.27 -5.37
C VAL A 19 -17.26 12.47 -4.45
N GLN A 20 -16.50 12.30 -3.38
CA GLN A 20 -16.35 13.34 -2.34
C GLN A 20 -15.07 14.20 -2.49
N TYR A 21 -14.07 13.72 -3.23
CA TYR A 21 -12.77 14.35 -3.36
C TYR A 21 -12.29 14.36 -4.83
N PRO A 22 -13.06 14.93 -5.77
CA PRO A 22 -12.81 14.80 -7.22
C PRO A 22 -11.51 15.45 -7.73
N ARG A 23 -10.80 16.20 -6.88
CA ARG A 23 -9.48 16.78 -7.20
C ARG A 23 -8.32 15.91 -6.72
N ASP A 24 -8.60 14.89 -5.93
CA ASP A 24 -7.57 13.99 -5.41
C ASP A 24 -7.28 12.90 -6.45
N TYR A 25 -6.02 12.50 -6.50
CA TYR A 25 -5.58 11.39 -7.33
C TYR A 25 -5.65 10.07 -6.56
N LEU A 26 -6.18 9.03 -7.19
CA LEU A 26 -6.12 7.65 -6.71
C LEU A 26 -5.50 6.76 -7.79
N GLY A 27 -4.34 6.17 -7.47
CA GLY A 27 -3.74 5.09 -8.25
C GLY A 27 -3.98 3.74 -7.59
N LEU A 28 -4.11 2.68 -8.38
CA LEU A 28 -4.29 1.32 -7.91
C LEU A 28 -3.14 0.46 -8.41
N VAL A 29 -2.51 -0.31 -7.52
CA VAL A 29 -1.41 -1.22 -7.85
C VAL A 29 -1.74 -2.58 -7.27
N GLY A 30 -1.92 -3.58 -8.14
CA GLY A 30 -2.03 -4.98 -7.73
C GLY A 30 -0.65 -5.63 -7.77
N PHE A 31 -0.35 -6.52 -6.83
CA PHE A 31 0.95 -7.18 -6.78
C PHE A 31 0.85 -8.65 -6.33
N GLY A 32 1.66 -9.48 -6.98
CA GLY A 32 1.95 -10.88 -6.67
C GLY A 32 3.46 -11.09 -6.79
N GLU A 33 3.91 -12.01 -7.65
CA GLU A 33 5.33 -12.07 -8.09
C GLU A 33 5.80 -10.77 -8.76
N LEU A 34 4.92 -10.15 -9.55
CA LEU A 34 5.10 -8.86 -10.17
C LEU A 34 4.00 -7.89 -9.70
N ALA A 35 4.28 -6.59 -9.80
CA ALA A 35 3.31 -5.53 -9.56
C ALA A 35 2.87 -4.90 -10.90
N ARG A 36 1.61 -4.49 -10.97
CA ARG A 36 1.03 -3.81 -12.13
C ARG A 36 0.07 -2.73 -11.71
N GLU A 37 0.03 -1.65 -12.47
CA GLU A 37 -1.03 -0.64 -12.34
C GLU A 37 -2.37 -1.27 -12.76
N LEU A 38 -3.41 -1.00 -11.99
CA LEU A 38 -4.77 -1.41 -12.27
C LEU A 38 -5.59 -0.17 -12.59
N ARG A 39 -6.43 -0.25 -13.61
CA ARG A 39 -7.48 0.73 -13.83
C ARG A 39 -8.69 0.40 -12.96
N ALA A 40 -9.44 1.42 -12.55
CA ALA A 40 -10.59 1.23 -11.67
C ALA A 40 -11.64 0.30 -12.29
N GLU A 41 -11.82 0.34 -13.61
CA GLU A 41 -12.75 -0.50 -14.35
C GLU A 41 -12.34 -1.98 -14.32
N GLN A 42 -11.06 -2.27 -14.06
CA GLN A 42 -10.56 -3.64 -13.96
C GLN A 42 -10.84 -4.23 -12.57
N LEU A 43 -11.05 -3.41 -11.53
CA LEU A 43 -11.23 -3.89 -10.15
C LEU A 43 -12.33 -4.96 -9.99
N PRO A 44 -13.52 -4.86 -10.60
CA PRO A 44 -14.53 -5.90 -10.49
C PRO A 44 -14.07 -7.24 -11.05
N GLU A 45 -13.35 -7.18 -12.18
CA GLU A 45 -12.88 -8.33 -12.97
C GLU A 45 -11.55 -8.91 -12.49
N VAL A 46 -10.77 -8.18 -11.66
CA VAL A 46 -9.53 -8.73 -11.11
C VAL A 46 -9.85 -9.96 -10.29
N SER A 47 -9.31 -11.08 -10.75
CA SER A 47 -9.21 -12.34 -10.05
C SER A 47 -7.77 -12.56 -9.62
N TRP A 48 -7.58 -13.33 -8.56
CA TRP A 48 -6.26 -13.80 -8.18
C TRP A 48 -5.82 -14.85 -9.20
N ASP A 49 -4.82 -14.50 -10.00
CA ASP A 49 -4.33 -15.24 -11.16
C ASP A 49 -3.24 -16.29 -10.80
N PHE A 50 -3.25 -16.81 -9.56
CA PHE A 50 -2.31 -17.83 -9.04
C PHE A 50 -0.82 -17.48 -9.15
N THR A 51 -0.48 -16.21 -9.43
CA THR A 51 0.91 -15.76 -9.49
C THR A 51 1.43 -15.60 -8.06
N TYR A 52 2.14 -16.63 -7.58
CA TYR A 52 2.68 -16.70 -6.23
C TYR A 52 3.74 -15.63 -5.99
N GLY A 53 3.60 -14.86 -4.92
CA GLY A 53 4.60 -13.88 -4.50
C GLY A 53 3.98 -12.65 -3.86
N THR A 54 4.82 -11.86 -3.20
CA THR A 54 4.43 -10.62 -2.55
C THR A 54 5.52 -9.58 -2.86
N ASN A 55 5.45 -9.00 -4.05
CA ASN A 55 6.45 -8.06 -4.54
C ASN A 55 6.13 -6.62 -4.10
N MET A 56 6.25 -6.38 -2.80
CA MET A 56 6.06 -5.05 -2.21
C MET A 56 7.06 -4.04 -2.77
N GLN A 57 8.31 -4.47 -3.04
CA GLN A 57 9.34 -3.63 -3.63
C GLN A 57 8.88 -3.05 -4.97
N HIS A 58 8.42 -3.90 -5.89
CA HIS A 58 7.94 -3.45 -7.20
C HIS A 58 6.67 -2.58 -7.08
N ALA A 59 5.75 -2.97 -6.19
CA ALA A 59 4.54 -2.18 -5.95
C ALA A 59 4.85 -0.76 -5.48
N LEU A 60 5.83 -0.61 -4.56
CA LEU A 60 6.29 0.69 -4.06
C LEU A 60 7.02 1.49 -5.14
N VAL A 61 7.82 0.86 -6.01
CA VAL A 61 8.43 1.54 -7.17
C VAL A 61 7.35 2.15 -8.08
N ILE A 62 6.30 1.38 -8.39
CA ILE A 62 5.17 1.88 -9.20
C ILE A 62 4.45 3.01 -8.46
N ALA A 63 4.09 2.80 -7.20
CA ALA A 63 3.38 3.81 -6.40
C ALA A 63 4.15 5.13 -6.32
N ARG A 64 5.47 5.07 -6.10
CA ARG A 64 6.35 6.24 -6.08
C ARG A 64 6.35 6.96 -7.43
N ARG A 65 6.45 6.23 -8.54
CA ARG A 65 6.37 6.80 -9.91
C ARG A 65 5.01 7.49 -10.16
N LEU A 66 3.91 6.87 -9.73
CA LEU A 66 2.56 7.45 -9.89
C LEU A 66 2.41 8.75 -9.07
N LEU A 67 2.86 8.72 -7.82
CA LEU A 67 2.78 9.85 -6.90
C LEU A 67 3.79 10.96 -7.20
N ALA A 68 4.88 10.69 -7.90
CA ALA A 68 5.87 11.70 -8.30
C ALA A 68 5.25 12.84 -9.14
N ARG A 69 4.20 12.53 -9.91
CA ARG A 69 3.49 13.49 -10.78
C ARG A 69 2.41 14.30 -10.06
N GLN A 70 2.10 13.93 -8.82
CA GLN A 70 1.01 14.53 -8.06
C GLN A 70 1.53 15.58 -7.07
N GLY A 71 0.75 16.64 -6.88
CA GLY A 71 0.98 17.65 -5.84
C GLY A 71 0.23 17.31 -4.54
N GLY A 72 0.55 18.02 -3.46
CA GLY A 72 -0.11 17.86 -2.16
C GLY A 72 0.43 16.68 -1.35
N THR A 73 -0.37 16.21 -0.39
CA THR A 73 -0.02 15.10 0.51
C THR A 73 0.01 13.78 -0.27
N LYS A 74 1.10 13.02 -0.15
CA LYS A 74 1.29 11.74 -0.85
C LYS A 74 1.22 10.57 0.13
N GLN A 75 0.41 9.58 -0.20
CA GLN A 75 0.16 8.46 0.68
C GLN A 75 -0.02 7.15 -0.11
N VAL A 76 0.38 6.06 0.52
CA VAL A 76 0.13 4.68 0.08
C VAL A 76 -0.69 3.99 1.16
N ILE A 77 -1.80 3.36 0.76
CA ILE A 77 -2.56 2.43 1.58
C ILE A 77 -2.19 1.04 1.08
N MET A 78 -1.36 0.32 1.82
CA MET A 78 -0.92 -1.01 1.46
C MET A 78 -1.76 -2.04 2.21
N ILE A 79 -2.45 -2.92 1.50
CA ILE A 79 -3.17 -4.05 2.07
C ILE A 79 -2.41 -5.33 1.71
N THR A 80 -2.07 -6.16 2.69
CA THR A 80 -1.29 -7.38 2.45
C THR A 80 -1.60 -8.46 3.48
N ASP A 81 -1.54 -9.72 3.09
CA ASP A 81 -1.63 -10.91 3.95
C ASP A 81 -0.32 -11.71 3.96
N GLY A 82 0.75 -11.20 3.34
CA GLY A 82 2.01 -11.91 3.13
C GLY A 82 3.23 -11.03 3.38
N GLU A 83 4.33 -11.67 3.74
CA GLU A 83 5.68 -11.11 3.84
C GLU A 83 6.31 -10.92 2.45
N PRO A 84 7.30 -10.03 2.26
CA PRO A 84 7.87 -9.78 0.94
C PRO A 84 8.67 -11.00 0.45
N THR A 85 8.07 -11.78 -0.45
CA THR A 85 8.67 -13.00 -1.02
C THR A 85 9.27 -12.79 -2.40
N ALA A 86 9.02 -11.62 -3.02
CA ALA A 86 9.54 -11.29 -4.34
C ALA A 86 10.07 -9.85 -4.42
N HIS A 87 11.02 -9.63 -5.33
CA HIS A 87 11.52 -8.31 -5.71
C HIS A 87 11.96 -8.28 -7.17
N LEU A 88 12.13 -7.10 -7.77
CA LEU A 88 12.74 -6.96 -9.10
C LEU A 88 14.27 -6.96 -9.01
N LEU A 89 14.89 -7.80 -9.82
CA LEU A 89 16.33 -7.73 -10.08
C LEU A 89 16.66 -6.50 -10.92
N ALA A 90 17.94 -6.13 -10.97
CA ALA A 90 18.41 -5.03 -11.83
C ALA A 90 18.11 -5.26 -13.32
N SER A 91 17.93 -6.51 -13.75
CA SER A 91 17.49 -6.87 -15.10
C SER A 91 16.02 -6.55 -15.38
N GLY A 92 15.20 -6.30 -14.35
CA GLY A 92 13.75 -6.16 -14.46
C GLY A 92 12.99 -7.48 -14.31
N GLU A 93 13.68 -8.62 -14.20
CA GLU A 93 13.06 -9.91 -13.94
C GLU A 93 12.66 -10.04 -12.45
N PRO A 94 11.55 -10.73 -12.14
CA PRO A 94 11.21 -11.03 -10.77
C PRO A 94 12.15 -12.10 -10.20
N TYR A 95 12.61 -11.86 -8.97
CA TYR A 95 13.16 -12.89 -8.11
C TYR A 95 12.09 -13.30 -7.09
N PHE A 96 11.90 -14.59 -6.90
CA PHE A 96 10.98 -15.15 -5.91
C PHE A 96 11.71 -16.14 -4.98
N SER A 97 11.40 -16.08 -3.69
CA SER A 97 11.84 -17.05 -2.70
C SER A 97 10.85 -17.18 -1.54
N TYR A 98 10.57 -18.41 -1.13
CA TYR A 98 9.82 -18.73 0.08
C TYR A 98 10.60 -19.73 0.94
N PRO A 99 10.95 -19.41 2.20
CA PRO A 99 10.70 -18.13 2.88
C PRO A 99 11.44 -16.94 2.22
N PRO A 100 11.06 -15.68 2.51
CA PRO A 100 11.72 -14.49 2.00
C PRO A 100 13.24 -14.53 2.12
N SER A 101 13.94 -14.21 1.03
CA SER A 101 15.39 -14.05 1.10
C SER A 101 15.75 -12.77 1.86
N PRO A 102 16.91 -12.73 2.57
CA PRO A 102 17.39 -11.50 3.20
C PRO A 102 17.54 -10.33 2.22
N GLU A 103 17.88 -10.64 0.97
CA GLU A 103 17.95 -9.64 -0.09
C GLU A 103 16.58 -9.04 -0.40
N THR A 104 15.54 -9.86 -0.59
CA THR A 104 14.17 -9.39 -0.85
C THR A 104 13.70 -8.44 0.26
N VAL A 105 13.96 -8.79 1.53
CA VAL A 105 13.63 -7.93 2.67
C VAL A 105 14.39 -6.61 2.59
N ARG A 106 15.71 -6.67 2.37
CA ARG A 106 16.58 -5.48 2.30
C ARG A 106 16.12 -4.51 1.20
N VAL A 107 15.94 -5.00 -0.04
CA VAL A 107 15.56 -4.13 -1.17
C VAL A 107 14.16 -3.57 -1.02
N THR A 108 13.25 -4.31 -0.38
CA THR A 108 11.91 -3.80 -0.03
C THR A 108 12.02 -2.64 0.96
N LEU A 109 12.79 -2.80 2.03
CA LEU A 109 13.00 -1.73 3.03
C LEU A 109 13.75 -0.52 2.44
N GLU A 110 14.67 -0.74 1.49
CA GLU A 110 15.32 0.36 0.75
C GLU A 110 14.32 1.18 -0.06
N GLU A 111 13.35 0.54 -0.72
CA GLU A 111 12.30 1.26 -1.44
C GLU A 111 11.35 1.99 -0.47
N VAL A 112 11.05 1.40 0.70
CA VAL A 112 10.33 2.10 1.78
C VAL A 112 11.04 3.39 2.19
N VAL A 113 12.36 3.34 2.39
CA VAL A 113 13.19 4.53 2.72
C VAL A 113 13.14 5.57 1.60
N ARG A 114 13.13 5.15 0.33
CA ARG A 114 12.97 6.07 -0.81
C ARG A 114 11.61 6.75 -0.79
N CYS A 115 10.52 6.01 -0.56
CA CYS A 115 9.20 6.59 -0.36
C CYS A 115 9.19 7.64 0.75
N THR A 116 9.82 7.35 1.89
CA THR A 116 9.93 8.29 3.02
C THR A 116 10.68 9.57 2.65
N LYS A 117 11.81 9.44 1.97
CA LYS A 117 12.60 10.60 1.51
C LYS A 117 11.82 11.49 0.54
N GLU A 118 10.89 10.90 -0.21
CA GLU A 118 10.00 11.63 -1.13
C GLU A 118 8.70 12.12 -0.48
N GLY A 119 8.57 12.00 0.85
CA GLY A 119 7.41 12.47 1.60
C GLY A 119 6.15 11.63 1.39
N ILE A 120 6.30 10.36 1.01
CA ILE A 120 5.20 9.41 0.82
C ILE A 120 4.98 8.63 2.13
N VAL A 121 3.82 8.82 2.76
CA VAL A 121 3.43 8.09 3.97
C VAL A 121 2.74 6.78 3.59
N ILE A 122 3.20 5.67 4.17
CA ILE A 122 2.70 4.31 3.91
C ILE A 122 1.91 3.85 5.14
N ASN A 123 0.60 3.69 4.99
CA ASN A 123 -0.25 3.05 6.00
C ASN A 123 -0.46 1.60 5.57
N THR A 124 -0.06 0.66 6.42
CA THR A 124 -0.08 -0.78 6.13
C THR A 124 -1.21 -1.45 6.90
N PHE A 125 -2.11 -2.09 6.17
CA PHE A 125 -3.20 -2.90 6.71
C PHE A 125 -2.86 -4.36 6.43
N MET A 126 -2.42 -5.04 7.47
CA MET A 126 -2.04 -6.44 7.39
C MET A 126 -3.18 -7.34 7.82
N LEU A 127 -3.42 -8.38 7.03
CA LEU A 127 -4.37 -9.46 7.29
C LEU A 127 -3.60 -10.69 7.80
N ASP A 128 -4.21 -11.47 8.69
CA ASP A 128 -3.69 -12.77 9.15
C ASP A 128 -2.21 -12.76 9.58
N ALA A 129 -1.86 -11.75 10.38
CA ALA A 129 -0.50 -11.47 10.84
C ALA A 129 0.23 -12.68 11.46
N THR A 130 1.24 -13.21 10.76
CA THR A 130 2.26 -14.09 11.35
C THR A 130 3.31 -13.28 12.14
N GLY A 131 4.11 -13.97 12.97
CA GLY A 131 5.17 -13.32 13.76
C GLY A 131 6.23 -12.62 12.89
N TYR A 132 6.60 -13.23 11.76
CA TYR A 132 7.58 -12.64 10.84
C TYR A 132 7.02 -11.43 10.08
N LEU A 133 5.80 -11.56 9.53
CA LEU A 133 5.12 -10.45 8.87
C LEU A 133 4.97 -9.25 9.81
N ARG A 134 4.61 -9.49 11.07
CA ARG A 134 4.54 -8.45 12.11
C ARG A 134 5.87 -7.72 12.26
N HIS A 135 6.97 -8.45 12.44
CA HIS A 135 8.29 -7.83 12.63
C HIS A 135 8.72 -7.01 11.40
N PHE A 136 8.47 -7.53 10.20
CA PHE A 136 8.73 -6.80 8.96
C PHE A 136 7.93 -5.50 8.88
N VAL A 137 6.61 -5.56 9.15
CA VAL A 137 5.73 -4.38 9.11
C VAL A 137 6.09 -3.36 10.18
N GLU A 138 6.49 -3.79 11.38
CA GLU A 138 7.03 -2.90 12.42
C GLU A 138 8.26 -2.15 11.90
N LYS A 139 9.20 -2.83 11.25
CA LYS A 139 10.40 -2.19 10.69
C LYS A 139 10.07 -1.23 9.55
N LEU A 140 9.16 -1.63 8.65
CA LEU A 140 8.65 -0.77 7.58
C LEU A 140 8.02 0.50 8.17
N THR A 141 7.22 0.36 9.21
CA THR A 141 6.52 1.47 9.88
C THR A 141 7.49 2.43 10.55
N GLU A 142 8.51 1.90 11.23
CA GLU A 142 9.58 2.70 11.85
C GLU A 142 10.32 3.54 10.80
N LEU A 143 10.71 2.93 9.67
CA LEU A 143 11.43 3.61 8.60
C LEU A 143 10.55 4.65 7.90
N ASN A 144 9.27 4.33 7.68
CA ASN A 144 8.37 5.21 6.95
C ASN A 144 7.74 6.34 7.78
N ARG A 145 7.56 6.12 9.08
CA ARG A 145 6.74 6.96 9.98
C ARG A 145 5.25 6.96 9.63
N GLY A 146 4.81 5.90 8.96
CA GLY A 146 3.40 5.61 8.73
C GLY A 146 2.77 4.89 9.91
N ARG A 147 1.70 4.13 9.65
CA ARG A 147 1.01 3.33 10.67
C ARG A 147 0.79 1.91 10.18
N ALA A 148 0.76 0.98 11.13
CA ALA A 148 0.42 -0.41 10.90
C ALA A 148 -0.90 -0.75 11.59
N PHE A 149 -1.79 -1.39 10.86
CA PHE A 149 -3.09 -1.88 11.34
C PHE A 149 -3.14 -3.39 11.16
N PHE A 150 -3.34 -4.09 12.26
CA PHE A 150 -3.52 -5.53 12.28
C PHE A 150 -5.01 -5.81 12.20
N THR A 151 -5.47 -6.37 11.09
CA THR A 151 -6.90 -6.48 10.75
C THR A 151 -7.25 -7.90 10.33
N THR A 152 -8.55 -8.17 10.28
CA THR A 152 -9.10 -9.38 9.65
C THR A 152 -9.86 -8.97 8.38
N PRO A 153 -10.16 -9.90 7.45
CA PRO A 153 -10.95 -9.59 6.26
C PRO A 153 -12.29 -8.91 6.56
N GLU A 154 -12.93 -9.26 7.68
CA GLU A 154 -14.22 -8.72 8.12
C GLU A 154 -14.11 -7.28 8.62
N THR A 155 -12.98 -6.94 9.25
CA THR A 155 -12.76 -5.63 9.90
C THR A 155 -11.99 -4.64 9.03
N LEU A 156 -11.30 -5.11 7.99
CA LEU A 156 -10.45 -4.32 7.11
C LEU A 156 -11.14 -3.06 6.56
N GLY A 157 -12.39 -3.20 6.09
CA GLY A 157 -13.12 -2.09 5.48
C GLY A 157 -13.36 -0.94 6.44
N ASP A 158 -13.81 -1.23 7.66
CA ASP A 158 -14.09 -0.21 8.66
C ASP A 158 -12.80 0.54 9.05
N TYR A 159 -11.70 -0.19 9.29
CA TYR A 159 -10.42 0.41 9.64
C TYR A 159 -9.89 1.32 8.54
N VAL A 160 -9.88 0.86 7.28
CA VAL A 160 -9.36 1.66 6.16
C VAL A 160 -10.20 2.91 5.93
N LEU A 161 -11.53 2.80 6.01
CA LEU A 161 -12.43 3.95 5.79
C LEU A 161 -12.34 4.98 6.91
N VAL A 162 -12.37 4.54 8.18
CA VAL A 162 -12.22 5.43 9.34
C VAL A 162 -10.88 6.14 9.27
N ASP A 163 -9.82 5.40 9.02
CA ASP A 163 -8.47 5.94 8.94
C ASP A 163 -8.32 7.01 7.85
N PHE A 164 -8.83 6.73 6.66
CA PHE A 164 -8.83 7.65 5.54
C PHE A 164 -9.60 8.95 5.87
N LEU A 165 -10.78 8.83 6.45
CA LEU A 165 -11.62 9.98 6.80
C LEU A 165 -10.99 10.85 7.89
N ASP A 166 -10.38 10.24 8.90
CA ASP A 166 -9.70 10.96 9.97
C ASP A 166 -8.49 11.73 9.45
N GLN A 167 -7.70 11.15 8.54
CA GLN A 167 -6.62 11.87 7.88
C GLN A 167 -7.11 13.08 7.08
N LYS A 168 -8.24 12.94 6.33
CA LYS A 168 -8.82 14.07 5.59
C LYS A 168 -9.30 15.19 6.51
N ARG A 169 -9.87 14.84 7.68
CA ARG A 169 -10.27 15.82 8.71
C ARG A 169 -9.06 16.55 9.27
N SER A 170 -8.01 15.83 9.67
CA SER A 170 -6.79 16.45 10.21
C SER A 170 -6.06 17.32 9.19
N ALA A 171 -6.01 16.91 7.91
CA ALA A 171 -5.44 17.71 6.84
C ALA A 171 -6.20 19.02 6.58
N ARG A 172 -7.54 19.01 6.73
CA ARG A 172 -8.36 20.23 6.65
C ARG A 172 -8.20 21.12 7.88
N GLY A 173 -8.12 20.54 9.09
CA GLY A 173 -7.96 21.29 10.35
C GLY A 173 -6.56 21.92 10.54
N GLY A 174 -5.51 21.29 10.01
CA GLY A 174 -4.13 21.81 10.08
C GLY A 174 -3.89 23.08 9.25
N ARG A 175 -4.77 23.38 8.28
CA ARG A 175 -4.68 24.59 7.44
C ARG A 175 -5.16 25.87 8.15
N GLY A 176 -5.74 25.77 9.35
CA GLY A 176 -6.27 26.91 10.13
C GLY A 176 -5.36 27.45 11.25
N ARG A 177 -4.18 26.88 11.49
CA ARG A 177 -3.26 27.28 12.60
C ARG A 177 -1.89 27.79 12.12
N ARG A 178 -1.84 28.49 10.99
CA ARG A 178 -0.69 29.33 10.60
C ARG A 178 -1.17 30.74 10.29
N SER A 179 -1.41 31.50 11.34
CA SER A 179 -1.50 32.96 11.32
C SER A 179 -1.33 33.48 12.75
N ALA A 180 -0.09 33.82 13.09
CA ALA A 180 0.35 34.90 13.97
C ALA A 180 1.88 34.87 14.00
#